data_AF-A0A2V7Q802-F1
#
_entry.id   AF-A0A2V7Q802-F1
#
_cell.length_a   1.000
_cell.length_b   1.000
_cell.length_c   1.000
_cell.angle_alpha   90.00
_cell.angle_beta   90.00
_cell.angle_gamma   90.00
#
_symmetry.space_group_name_H-M   'P 1'
#
loop_
_entity.id
_entity.type
_entity.pdbx_description
1 polymer ?
#
loop_
_entity_poly.entity_id
_entity_poly.type
_entity_poly.pdbx_seq_one_letter_code
_entity_poly.pdbx_strand_id
1 'polypeptide(L)'
;MDADGPALNGCGCADRIGVMGIAGGADRHDLWEGGRPDHPHGGAPLEVGRYQEGQPGSLLQRVELGGDVERRADRDDQTANFERVRPPGRYLKERIVQRGVASGEPRDDQLPDLLADREAGEQRVDGYRGDRGWETGEGLGRPPNRLPAGASQHGGNYQEPMRWHSLSLLVVITSAIAPPPRVAAQVRPGIEVLLTDSISVVAGKRVALLTNQTGVDRLGRRDIDLLRGTPGVRLVVILSPEHGLRGTEDRPGLPDAVDSASGLPIYSLYGGTPLSGIAALDTADVVLVDLQDVGARYYSYPATAVLLMQEAARRGKPVVVLDRPNPIGGVASQGNVPAAARPLERVADFLAVPMRHGMTMGELARFANDVLGIHERLTVVPALGWRRGMFYDDTGLPWVRPSPNLPDLESALHYPGTCLFEGTNLSVGRGTAFAFQVIGAPWLDTGAVLPRLRGGGRWAQEGLNGVEVSGVTFTPRGPTDGKYDGVLVRGIRLHVTERRRYDPTRAAALVLAAIRAAQPESLRFDAARFDRLAQGGELRRAILAGRSADAIWREWDGPLALFRRLRAKYLLY
;
A
#
# COMPACT_ATOMS: atom_id res chain seq x y z
N MET A 1 -2.58 -46.54 6.84
CA MET A 1 -2.88 -47.47 7.93
C MET A 1 -4.39 -47.61 8.08
N ASP A 2 -5.12 -48.46 7.37
CA ASP A 2 -5.03 -49.04 6.00
C ASP A 2 -6.48 -49.51 5.72
N ALA A 3 -7.12 -49.06 4.63
CA ALA A 3 -7.19 -49.70 3.31
C ALA A 3 -8.51 -50.51 3.10
N ASP A 4 -8.86 -50.67 1.82
CA ASP A 4 -9.82 -51.61 1.23
C ASP A 4 -11.35 -51.42 1.40
N GLY A 5 -12.02 -51.18 0.25
CA GLY A 5 -13.40 -51.64 -0.02
C GLY A 5 -13.38 -53.07 -0.62
N PRO A 6 -14.47 -53.60 -1.23
CA PRO A 6 -15.11 -52.95 -2.39
C PRO A 6 -16.61 -53.28 -2.69
N ALA A 7 -17.13 -52.63 -3.75
CA ALA A 7 -18.00 -53.17 -4.83
C ALA A 7 -19.50 -53.61 -4.64
N LEU A 8 -20.36 -52.89 -5.41
CA LEU A 8 -21.37 -53.39 -6.38
C LEU A 8 -22.63 -54.17 -5.96
N ASN A 9 -23.82 -53.57 -6.18
CA ASN A 9 -24.78 -53.92 -7.28
C ASN A 9 -26.22 -53.43 -7.01
N GLY A 10 -27.01 -53.16 -8.07
CA GLY A 10 -28.47 -53.07 -8.00
C GLY A 10 -29.15 -52.03 -8.89
N CYS A 11 -29.46 -52.37 -10.15
CA CYS A 11 -30.37 -51.59 -11.00
C CYS A 11 -31.84 -51.98 -10.75
N GLY A 12 -32.78 -51.03 -10.89
CA GLY A 12 -34.22 -51.28 -10.93
C GLY A 12 -34.97 -50.10 -11.57
N CYS A 13 -35.80 -50.36 -12.58
CA CYS A 13 -36.53 -49.35 -13.36
C CYS A 13 -38.02 -49.30 -13.03
N ALA A 14 -38.65 -48.15 -13.33
CA ALA A 14 -40.10 -47.92 -13.47
C ALA A 14 -40.93 -48.01 -12.16
N ASP A 15 -42.06 -47.31 -12.00
CA ASP A 15 -43.01 -46.83 -13.02
C ASP A 15 -43.72 -45.48 -12.67
N ARG A 16 -44.64 -45.04 -13.55
CA ARG A 16 -45.32 -43.71 -13.57
C ARG A 16 -46.65 -43.62 -12.78
N ILE A 17 -47.28 -42.43 -12.85
CA ILE A 17 -48.69 -42.03 -12.50
C ILE A 17 -48.83 -41.53 -11.04
N GLY A 18 -49.57 -40.46 -10.70
CA GLY A 18 -50.45 -39.53 -11.44
C GLY A 18 -50.81 -38.27 -10.61
N VAL A 19 -51.70 -37.40 -11.11
CA VAL A 19 -51.96 -36.01 -10.60
C VAL A 19 -53.36 -35.86 -9.95
N MET A 20 -53.58 -34.78 -9.17
CA MET A 20 -54.80 -34.32 -8.45
C MET A 20 -55.12 -35.05 -7.12
N GLY A 21 -55.76 -34.44 -6.11
CA GLY A 21 -56.44 -33.12 -6.05
C GLY A 21 -56.63 -32.58 -4.61
N ILE A 22 -57.53 -31.59 -4.44
CA ILE A 22 -57.59 -30.62 -3.32
C ILE A 22 -58.83 -30.86 -2.40
N ALA A 23 -58.77 -30.58 -1.08
CA ALA A 23 -59.77 -29.81 -0.28
C ALA A 23 -59.77 -30.05 1.27
N GLY A 24 -60.23 -29.04 2.03
CA GLY A 24 -60.66 -29.10 3.45
C GLY A 24 -59.84 -28.22 4.43
N GLY A 25 -60.40 -27.33 5.27
CA GLY A 25 -61.76 -26.77 5.38
C GLY A 25 -62.46 -26.94 6.74
N ALA A 26 -62.42 -25.93 7.63
CA ALA A 26 -63.28 -25.58 8.80
C ALA A 26 -62.50 -24.55 9.70
N ASP A 27 -63.00 -23.42 10.23
CA ASP A 27 -64.16 -23.09 11.11
C ASP A 27 -64.04 -23.70 12.54
N ARG A 28 -64.37 -23.04 13.69
CA ARG A 28 -64.63 -21.63 14.11
C ARG A 28 -64.90 -21.59 15.65
N HIS A 29 -65.11 -20.39 16.26
CA HIS A 29 -65.70 -20.10 17.60
C HIS A 29 -64.84 -20.42 18.87
N ASP A 30 -64.89 -19.72 20.03
CA ASP A 30 -65.63 -18.49 20.45
C ASP A 30 -65.10 -17.82 21.76
N LEU A 31 -65.48 -16.54 22.00
CA LEU A 31 -65.71 -15.78 23.29
C LEU A 31 -64.58 -15.68 24.37
N TRP A 32 -64.33 -14.53 25.04
CA TRP A 32 -65.26 -13.73 25.89
C TRP A 32 -64.84 -12.23 26.11
N GLU A 33 -65.46 -11.52 27.06
CA GLU A 33 -65.76 -10.06 27.07
C GLU A 33 -64.81 -9.07 27.81
N GLY A 34 -64.97 -7.76 27.53
CA GLY A 34 -64.46 -6.63 28.34
C GLY A 34 -64.73 -5.23 27.71
N GLY A 35 -65.56 -4.39 28.37
CA GLY A 35 -66.20 -3.21 27.75
C GLY A 35 -65.48 -1.84 27.77
N ARG A 36 -66.01 -0.93 26.94
CA ARG A 36 -65.70 0.50 26.67
C ARG A 36 -66.46 1.46 27.65
N PRO A 37 -66.35 2.83 27.64
CA PRO A 37 -66.10 3.72 26.47
C PRO A 37 -65.32 5.06 26.67
N ASP A 38 -64.91 5.68 25.54
CA ASP A 38 -65.45 6.98 25.07
C ASP A 38 -64.94 7.34 23.65
N HIS A 39 -65.55 8.33 22.99
CA HIS A 39 -65.56 8.61 21.53
C HIS A 39 -65.44 10.14 21.24
N PRO A 40 -65.33 10.65 19.98
CA PRO A 40 -64.67 10.17 18.75
C PRO A 40 -63.97 11.31 17.93
N HIS A 41 -63.78 11.09 16.61
CA HIS A 41 -63.33 12.01 15.52
C HIS A 41 -61.80 12.09 15.26
N GLY A 42 -61.28 11.98 14.03
CA GLY A 42 -61.90 11.58 12.75
C GLY A 42 -61.00 11.87 11.53
N GLY A 43 -61.05 11.03 10.49
CA GLY A 43 -60.51 11.34 9.14
C GLY A 43 -59.10 10.80 8.81
N ALA A 44 -59.04 9.97 7.77
CA ALA A 44 -57.84 9.58 7.00
C ALA A 44 -58.10 9.91 5.50
N PRO A 45 -57.21 9.59 4.53
CA PRO A 45 -55.80 9.21 4.56
C PRO A 45 -54.90 10.14 3.69
N LEU A 46 -53.59 9.88 3.64
CA LEU A 46 -52.63 10.53 2.73
C LEU A 46 -52.32 9.65 1.52
N GLU A 47 -52.51 10.18 0.30
CA GLU A 47 -52.05 9.57 -0.95
C GLU A 47 -50.64 10.02 -1.35
N VAL A 48 -49.95 9.17 -2.13
CA VAL A 48 -48.56 9.38 -2.58
C VAL A 48 -48.53 10.02 -3.97
N GLY A 49 -48.07 11.28 -4.05
CA GLY A 49 -47.87 12.01 -5.31
C GLY A 49 -46.42 11.94 -5.83
N ARG A 50 -46.25 11.78 -7.15
CA ARG A 50 -44.95 11.66 -7.82
C ARG A 50 -44.25 13.02 -7.98
N TYR A 51 -42.91 13.02 -7.92
CA TYR A 51 -42.08 14.15 -8.33
C TYR A 51 -41.95 14.23 -9.86
N GLN A 52 -41.99 15.44 -10.42
CA GLN A 52 -41.55 15.78 -11.77
C GLN A 52 -40.62 17.00 -11.75
N GLU A 53 -39.96 17.25 -12.87
CA GLU A 53 -38.72 18.02 -13.00
C GLU A 53 -38.86 19.55 -12.87
N GLY A 54 -37.76 20.20 -12.48
CA GLY A 54 -37.59 21.67 -12.54
C GLY A 54 -36.15 22.04 -12.88
N GLN A 55 -35.95 22.87 -13.90
CA GLN A 55 -34.62 23.34 -14.36
C GLN A 55 -34.08 24.54 -13.54
N PRO A 56 -32.74 24.81 -13.57
CA PRO A 56 -32.11 25.76 -12.65
C PRO A 56 -31.87 27.18 -13.19
N GLY A 57 -31.96 28.15 -12.29
CA GLY A 57 -31.49 29.54 -12.37
C GLY A 57 -31.77 30.23 -11.01
N SER A 58 -31.05 31.25 -10.55
CA SER A 58 -29.94 32.05 -11.12
C SER A 58 -29.07 32.65 -10.00
N LEU A 59 -28.04 33.43 -10.36
CA LEU A 59 -27.05 34.01 -9.43
C LEU A 59 -27.62 34.92 -8.33
N LEU A 60 -26.92 34.98 -7.18
CA LEU A 60 -27.03 36.07 -6.21
C LEU A 60 -25.74 36.89 -6.14
N GLN A 61 -25.89 38.21 -6.12
CA GLN A 61 -24.81 39.20 -6.10
C GLN A 61 -24.48 39.69 -4.68
N ARG A 62 -23.34 40.39 -4.61
CA ARG A 62 -22.83 41.21 -3.50
C ARG A 62 -23.89 42.02 -2.74
N VAL A 63 -23.60 42.23 -1.47
CA VAL A 63 -24.08 43.38 -0.69
C VAL A 63 -22.91 44.34 -0.50
N GLU A 64 -23.10 45.60 -0.89
CA GLU A 64 -22.24 46.73 -0.52
C GLU A 64 -23.05 47.69 0.35
N LEU A 65 -22.42 48.24 1.40
CA LEU A 65 -22.87 49.44 2.10
C LEU A 65 -21.65 50.34 2.27
N GLY A 66 -21.70 51.53 1.67
CA GLY A 66 -20.64 52.54 1.73
C GLY A 66 -20.89 53.61 2.80
N GLY A 67 -19.89 54.46 3.01
CA GLY A 67 -19.94 55.59 3.95
C GLY A 67 -18.56 56.21 4.19
N ASP A 68 -18.18 57.18 3.36
CA ASP A 68 -16.84 57.79 3.33
C ASP A 68 -16.56 58.77 4.48
N VAL A 69 -15.28 58.93 4.84
CA VAL A 69 -14.69 60.20 5.30
C VAL A 69 -13.29 60.38 4.68
N GLU A 70 -12.99 61.60 4.25
CA GLU A 70 -11.83 61.98 3.42
C GLU A 70 -10.47 62.15 4.15
N ARG A 71 -9.40 61.94 3.36
CA ARG A 71 -8.10 62.68 3.30
C ARG A 71 -7.10 62.69 4.46
N ARG A 72 -5.92 62.13 4.13
CA ARG A 72 -4.65 62.81 3.72
C ARG A 72 -3.42 62.22 4.43
N ALA A 73 -2.30 62.24 3.71
CA ALA A 73 -1.03 61.67 4.14
C ALA A 73 -0.19 62.69 4.92
N ASP A 74 0.75 62.20 5.73
CA ASP A 74 2.16 62.64 5.65
C ASP A 74 3.11 61.58 6.25
N ARG A 75 4.42 61.82 6.09
CA ARG A 75 5.51 60.91 6.46
C ARG A 75 6.09 61.22 7.86
N ASP A 76 7.10 60.42 8.21
CA ASP A 76 8.22 60.66 9.12
C ASP A 76 8.11 60.16 10.58
N ASP A 77 8.83 59.04 10.78
CA ASP A 77 9.96 58.90 11.71
C ASP A 77 9.74 58.67 13.23
N GLN A 78 10.80 58.09 13.82
CA GLN A 78 11.17 58.00 15.23
C GLN A 78 10.72 56.78 16.07
N THR A 79 11.69 55.88 16.17
CA THR A 79 12.07 55.04 17.32
C THR A 79 11.67 55.53 18.72
N ALA A 80 11.24 54.60 19.57
CA ALA A 80 11.48 54.67 21.01
C ALA A 80 11.65 53.26 21.62
N ASN A 81 12.74 53.04 22.36
CA ASN A 81 12.94 51.86 23.22
C ASN A 81 12.08 51.99 24.49
N PHE A 82 11.56 50.88 25.01
CA PHE A 82 11.38 50.71 26.46
C PHE A 82 11.63 49.27 26.91
N GLU A 83 12.11 49.13 28.15
CA GLU A 83 12.77 47.92 28.64
C GLU A 83 11.86 46.86 29.26
N ARG A 84 12.41 45.64 29.25
CA ARG A 84 12.13 44.45 30.07
C ARG A 84 11.27 44.66 31.33
N VAL A 85 10.26 43.79 31.47
CA VAL A 85 9.95 43.10 32.75
C VAL A 85 9.71 41.61 32.48
N ARG A 86 10.41 40.73 33.23
CA ARG A 86 10.04 39.30 33.42
C ARG A 86 9.40 39.17 34.81
N PRO A 87 8.46 38.23 35.02
CA PRO A 87 8.79 37.10 35.90
C PRO A 87 8.13 35.78 35.39
N PRO A 88 7.96 34.72 36.22
CA PRO A 88 8.97 33.68 36.37
C PRO A 88 8.48 32.30 35.90
N GLY A 89 9.42 31.42 35.54
CA GLY A 89 9.09 30.09 35.03
C GLY A 89 9.06 28.98 36.10
N ARG A 90 8.47 27.84 35.72
CA ARG A 90 8.78 26.47 36.18
C ARG A 90 8.09 25.51 35.21
N TYR A 91 8.80 24.49 34.72
CA TYR A 91 8.42 23.06 34.78
C TYR A 91 9.53 22.19 34.17
N LEU A 92 9.46 20.88 34.42
CA LEU A 92 10.63 20.02 34.56
C LEU A 92 11.33 19.61 33.25
N LYS A 93 12.64 19.36 33.37
CA LYS A 93 13.36 18.46 32.47
C LYS A 93 12.90 17.03 32.72
N GLU A 94 12.45 16.32 31.68
CA GLU A 94 12.56 14.87 31.63
C GLU A 94 13.48 14.47 30.48
N ARG A 95 14.53 13.73 30.82
CA ARG A 95 15.48 13.13 29.87
C ARG A 95 15.02 11.70 29.61
N ILE A 96 14.76 11.34 28.34
CA ILE A 96 14.86 9.95 27.90
C ILE A 96 15.98 9.85 26.86
N VAL A 97 17.11 9.38 27.38
CA VAL A 97 18.28 8.76 26.75
C VAL A 97 18.36 8.79 25.21
N GLN A 98 19.20 9.68 24.67
CA GLN A 98 20.03 9.31 23.52
C GLN A 98 21.10 8.32 24.00
N ARG A 99 21.08 7.10 23.46
CA ARG A 99 22.26 6.24 23.37
C ARG A 99 22.48 5.93 21.90
N GLY A 100 23.46 6.62 21.30
CA GLY A 100 23.86 6.35 19.93
C GLY A 100 24.52 4.98 19.84
N VAL A 101 24.04 4.14 18.93
CA VAL A 101 24.88 3.11 18.31
C VAL A 101 25.54 3.79 17.11
N ALA A 102 26.82 4.08 17.22
CA ALA A 102 27.59 4.62 16.11
C ALA A 102 27.93 3.48 15.13
N SER A 103 27.07 3.25 14.15
CA SER A 103 27.45 2.58 12.90
C SER A 103 27.76 3.67 11.87
N GLY A 104 29.04 3.93 11.63
CA GLY A 104 29.45 4.83 10.56
C GLY A 104 29.23 4.17 9.21
N GLU A 105 28.44 4.82 8.34
CA GLU A 105 28.49 4.60 6.89
C GLU A 105 29.06 5.84 6.22
N PRO A 106 29.72 5.71 5.04
CA PRO A 106 30.46 6.81 4.42
C PRO A 106 29.54 7.88 3.85
N ARG A 107 30.09 9.09 3.62
CA ARG A 107 29.41 10.15 2.88
C ARG A 107 29.70 9.99 1.39
N ASP A 108 28.65 10.05 0.57
CA ASP A 108 28.74 10.01 -0.90
C ASP A 108 29.17 11.39 -1.45
N ASP A 109 30.46 11.69 -1.34
CA ASP A 109 31.07 12.85 -1.99
C ASP A 109 32.55 12.63 -2.37
N GLN A 110 32.83 11.57 -3.14
CA GLN A 110 33.88 11.51 -4.18
C GLN A 110 33.87 10.19 -5.00
N LEU A 111 33.68 10.31 -6.31
CA LEU A 111 33.85 9.24 -7.32
C LEU A 111 34.83 9.74 -8.39
N PRO A 112 35.99 9.10 -8.56
CA PRO A 112 36.78 9.17 -9.79
C PRO A 112 36.72 7.84 -10.57
N ASP A 113 36.88 7.92 -11.88
CA ASP A 113 36.78 6.81 -12.83
C ASP A 113 37.80 5.68 -12.57
N LEU A 114 37.33 4.43 -12.70
CA LEU A 114 38.18 3.23 -12.74
C LEU A 114 37.67 2.20 -13.78
N LEU A 115 37.73 2.58 -15.06
CA LEU A 115 37.76 1.64 -16.19
C LEU A 115 38.72 2.15 -17.28
N ALA A 116 40.01 2.18 -16.96
CA ALA A 116 41.11 2.22 -17.93
C ALA A 116 42.34 1.50 -17.36
N ASP A 117 43.13 0.93 -18.26
CA ASP A 117 44.54 0.58 -18.10
C ASP A 117 44.92 -0.47 -17.04
N ARG A 118 44.66 -1.73 -17.40
CA ARG A 118 45.68 -2.79 -17.22
C ARG A 118 46.33 -3.09 -18.57
N GLU A 119 47.53 -2.57 -18.81
CA GLU A 119 48.61 -3.32 -19.48
C GLU A 119 49.95 -2.57 -19.42
N ALA A 120 51.05 -3.30 -19.65
CA ALA A 120 52.42 -2.82 -19.82
C ALA A 120 53.07 -2.03 -18.65
N GLY A 121 53.65 -2.77 -17.71
CA GLY A 121 54.80 -2.29 -16.93
C GLY A 121 56.06 -3.08 -17.31
N GLU A 122 56.89 -2.56 -18.21
CA GLU A 122 58.26 -3.06 -18.43
C GLU A 122 59.20 -1.89 -18.78
N GLN A 123 60.45 -1.95 -18.33
CA GLN A 123 61.35 -0.79 -18.27
C GLN A 123 62.34 -0.73 -19.44
N ARG A 124 62.54 0.50 -19.95
CA ARG A 124 63.80 1.08 -20.49
C ARG A 124 64.78 0.17 -21.25
N VAL A 125 65.03 0.55 -22.51
CA VAL A 125 66.38 0.94 -22.99
C VAL A 125 66.25 2.17 -23.91
N ASP A 126 67.24 3.06 -23.88
CA ASP A 126 67.34 4.29 -24.68
C ASP A 126 67.52 4.07 -26.20
N GLY A 127 67.25 5.09 -27.03
CA GLY A 127 67.88 5.16 -28.37
C GLY A 127 67.21 5.97 -29.49
N TYR A 128 67.30 7.31 -29.42
CA TYR A 128 67.70 8.21 -30.53
C TYR A 128 67.17 8.03 -31.99
N ARG A 129 66.57 9.11 -32.54
CA ARG A 129 66.43 9.50 -33.99
C ARG A 129 65.91 8.44 -35.00
N GLY A 130 64.99 8.73 -35.93
CA GLY A 130 64.38 9.99 -36.35
C GLY A 130 64.02 9.93 -37.85
N ASP A 131 63.22 10.88 -38.32
CA ASP A 131 62.97 11.22 -39.75
C ASP A 131 62.20 10.26 -40.69
N ARG A 132 61.01 10.75 -41.11
CA ARG A 132 60.47 10.90 -42.49
C ARG A 132 60.26 9.70 -43.44
N GLY A 133 59.18 9.82 -44.24
CA GLY A 133 58.90 9.09 -45.49
C GLY A 133 57.74 8.10 -45.34
N TRP A 134 56.48 8.41 -45.70
CA TRP A 134 55.89 8.62 -47.05
C TRP A 134 55.87 7.38 -47.96
N GLU A 135 54.67 7.19 -48.53
CA GLU A 135 54.31 6.51 -49.78
C GLU A 135 53.92 5.02 -49.82
N THR A 136 52.84 4.85 -50.59
CA THR A 136 52.08 3.66 -50.96
C THR A 136 52.61 3.02 -52.23
N GLY A 137 52.43 1.70 -52.42
CA GLY A 137 52.67 1.06 -53.71
C GLY A 137 52.08 -0.35 -53.81
N GLU A 138 51.11 -0.53 -54.71
CA GLU A 138 50.51 -1.82 -55.06
C GLU A 138 51.40 -2.62 -56.03
N GLY A 139 51.21 -3.94 -56.17
CA GLY A 139 51.86 -4.72 -57.24
C GLY A 139 51.56 -6.23 -57.23
N LEU A 140 50.84 -6.71 -58.27
CA LEU A 140 50.46 -8.12 -58.44
C LEU A 140 51.55 -8.99 -59.11
N GLY A 141 51.53 -10.31 -58.90
CA GLY A 141 52.32 -11.27 -59.69
C GLY A 141 52.04 -12.77 -59.44
N ARG A 142 51.70 -13.53 -60.50
CA ARG A 142 51.56 -15.00 -60.65
C ARG A 142 51.71 -15.34 -62.15
N PRO A 143 51.86 -16.61 -62.61
CA PRO A 143 52.60 -17.79 -62.11
C PRO A 143 53.64 -18.22 -63.20
N PRO A 144 53.64 -19.42 -63.85
CA PRO A 144 53.71 -20.83 -63.39
C PRO A 144 54.89 -21.65 -63.97
N ASN A 145 55.23 -22.82 -63.40
CA ASN A 145 55.30 -24.12 -64.14
C ASN A 145 55.56 -25.37 -63.24
N ARG A 146 55.63 -26.57 -63.85
CA ARG A 146 55.36 -27.90 -63.27
C ARG A 146 56.57 -28.88 -63.15
N LEU A 147 56.54 -29.72 -62.09
CA LEU A 147 56.93 -31.17 -62.02
C LEU A 147 58.43 -31.58 -62.08
N PRO A 148 58.83 -32.83 -61.66
CA PRO A 148 58.13 -33.91 -60.90
C PRO A 148 58.93 -34.70 -59.79
N ALA A 149 58.20 -35.55 -59.04
CA ALA A 149 58.51 -36.94 -58.57
C ALA A 149 59.43 -37.29 -57.35
N GLY A 150 59.00 -38.35 -56.62
CA GLY A 150 59.78 -39.21 -55.69
C GLY A 150 59.71 -38.79 -54.20
N ALA A 151 59.14 -39.46 -53.18
CA ALA A 151 58.73 -40.84 -52.83
C ALA A 151 59.61 -41.49 -51.73
N SER A 152 58.95 -42.01 -50.67
CA SER A 152 59.47 -42.91 -49.61
C SER A 152 60.49 -42.36 -48.57
N GLN A 153 60.73 -42.92 -47.39
CA GLN A 153 59.86 -43.50 -46.34
C GLN A 153 60.68 -43.69 -45.02
N HIS A 154 59.99 -43.82 -43.87
CA HIS A 154 60.41 -44.54 -42.64
C HIS A 154 61.57 -44.02 -41.76
N GLY A 155 61.27 -43.82 -40.47
CA GLY A 155 61.71 -44.82 -39.48
C GLY A 155 62.49 -44.35 -38.24
N GLY A 156 61.91 -44.58 -37.05
CA GLY A 156 62.65 -44.88 -35.81
C GLY A 156 63.05 -43.72 -34.89
N ASN A 157 62.38 -43.57 -33.74
CA ASN A 157 62.81 -44.23 -32.49
C ASN A 157 61.99 -43.78 -31.27
N TYR A 158 61.59 -44.74 -30.44
CA TYR A 158 61.13 -44.54 -29.07
C TYR A 158 62.20 -45.11 -28.12
N GLN A 159 62.65 -44.33 -27.14
CA GLN A 159 62.90 -44.79 -25.74
C GLN A 159 63.39 -43.65 -24.84
N GLU A 160 62.71 -43.48 -23.69
CA GLU A 160 63.22 -43.05 -22.35
C GLU A 160 64.07 -41.76 -22.22
N PRO A 161 63.85 -40.90 -21.19
CA PRO A 161 64.02 -41.36 -19.80
C PRO A 161 63.06 -40.78 -18.73
N MET A 162 63.14 -41.40 -17.55
CA MET A 162 62.39 -41.12 -16.33
C MET A 162 62.68 -39.79 -15.58
N ARG A 163 61.62 -39.32 -14.89
CA ARG A 163 61.58 -38.61 -13.58
C ARG A 163 62.16 -37.20 -13.44
N TRP A 164 61.25 -36.22 -13.35
CA TRP A 164 61.36 -35.08 -12.43
C TRP A 164 60.10 -34.99 -11.54
N HIS A 165 60.23 -34.42 -10.34
CA HIS A 165 59.22 -34.45 -9.27
C HIS A 165 58.30 -33.20 -9.28
N SER A 166 57.19 -33.32 -8.53
CA SER A 166 56.39 -32.22 -7.97
C SER A 166 55.49 -31.41 -8.92
N LEU A 167 54.20 -31.76 -8.95
CA LEU A 167 53.12 -30.81 -9.21
C LEU A 167 52.18 -30.75 -8.00
N SER A 168 52.12 -29.58 -7.35
CA SER A 168 51.22 -29.36 -6.21
C SER A 168 49.77 -29.23 -6.69
N LEU A 169 48.89 -30.10 -6.18
CA LEU A 169 47.49 -30.13 -6.55
C LEU A 169 46.70 -29.04 -5.82
N LEU A 170 46.49 -27.87 -6.44
CA LEU A 170 45.62 -26.83 -5.89
C LEU A 170 44.17 -26.99 -6.38
N VAL A 171 43.42 -27.91 -5.76
CA VAL A 171 41.97 -28.00 -5.96
C VAL A 171 41.31 -26.85 -5.23
N VAL A 172 40.94 -25.80 -5.96
CA VAL A 172 40.11 -24.71 -5.43
C VAL A 172 38.68 -25.23 -5.28
N ILE A 173 38.35 -25.75 -4.09
CA ILE A 173 36.98 -26.09 -3.72
C ILE A 173 36.22 -24.77 -3.52
N THR A 174 35.56 -24.28 -4.57
CA THR A 174 34.55 -23.23 -4.46
C THR A 174 33.31 -23.82 -3.80
N SER A 175 33.36 -23.99 -2.47
CA SER A 175 32.18 -24.24 -1.66
C SER A 175 31.24 -23.06 -1.86
N ALA A 176 30.12 -23.30 -2.56
CA ALA A 176 29.02 -22.35 -2.63
C ALA A 176 28.39 -22.26 -1.24
N ILE A 177 28.93 -21.37 -0.41
CA ILE A 177 28.32 -20.98 0.86
C ILE A 177 27.01 -20.28 0.49
N ALA A 178 25.92 -21.04 0.51
CA ALA A 178 24.59 -20.45 0.49
C ALA A 178 24.55 -19.40 1.61
N PRO A 179 24.09 -18.16 1.34
CA PRO A 179 24.01 -17.15 2.40
C PRO A 179 23.17 -17.73 3.54
N PRO A 180 23.59 -17.53 4.81
CA PRO A 180 22.84 -18.06 5.94
C PRO A 180 21.38 -17.58 5.82
N PRO A 181 20.39 -18.43 6.17
CA PRO A 181 18.99 -18.04 6.07
C PRO A 181 18.83 -16.72 6.82
N ARG A 182 18.21 -15.73 6.17
CA ARG A 182 17.95 -14.43 6.79
C ARG A 182 17.09 -14.67 8.02
N VAL A 183 17.72 -14.66 9.20
CA VAL A 183 17.02 -14.61 10.47
C VAL A 183 16.24 -13.30 10.44
N ALA A 184 14.92 -13.40 10.34
CA ALA A 184 14.05 -12.24 10.32
C ALA A 184 14.37 -11.39 11.56
N ALA A 185 14.53 -10.08 11.38
CA ALA A 185 14.85 -9.20 12.49
C ALA A 185 13.67 -9.27 13.47
N GLN A 186 13.91 -9.50 14.77
CA GLN A 186 12.81 -9.51 15.75
C GLN A 186 12.34 -8.08 16.03
N VAL A 187 11.54 -7.55 15.11
CA VAL A 187 10.87 -6.26 15.29
C VAL A 187 9.86 -6.38 16.42
N ARG A 188 9.80 -5.36 17.26
CA ARG A 188 8.80 -5.25 18.33
C ARG A 188 7.79 -4.17 17.91
N PRO A 189 6.49 -4.49 17.75
CA PRO A 189 5.49 -3.50 17.38
C PRO A 189 5.28 -2.50 18.53
N GLY A 190 4.71 -1.33 18.23
CA GLY A 190 4.53 -0.25 19.21
C GLY A 190 3.79 -0.67 20.49
N ILE A 191 2.87 -1.64 20.42
CA ILE A 191 2.20 -2.21 21.59
C ILE A 191 3.19 -2.88 22.58
N GLU A 192 4.21 -3.58 22.11
CA GLU A 192 5.21 -4.16 23.01
C GLU A 192 6.14 -3.10 23.61
N VAL A 193 6.56 -2.13 22.79
CA VAL A 193 7.45 -1.04 23.22
C VAL A 193 6.73 -0.15 24.24
N LEU A 194 5.41 0.07 24.07
CA LEU A 194 4.57 0.73 25.07
C LEU A 194 4.64 -0.02 26.41
N LEU A 195 4.38 -1.33 26.39
CA LEU A 195 4.18 -2.09 27.62
C LEU A 195 5.48 -2.35 28.41
N THR A 196 6.65 -2.42 27.76
CA THR A 196 7.93 -2.61 28.47
C THR A 196 8.72 -1.31 28.67
N ASP A 197 8.70 -0.40 27.69
CA ASP A 197 9.68 0.70 27.60
C ASP A 197 9.02 2.08 27.75
N SER A 198 7.69 2.19 27.72
CA SER A 198 6.95 3.47 27.74
C SER A 198 5.63 3.41 28.50
N ILE A 199 5.51 2.53 29.51
CA ILE A 199 4.23 2.27 30.20
C ILE A 199 3.67 3.50 30.91
N SER A 200 4.52 4.46 31.32
CA SER A 200 4.12 5.75 31.90
C SER A 200 3.22 6.59 30.99
N VAL A 201 3.21 6.33 29.68
CA VAL A 201 2.29 6.96 28.72
C VAL A 201 0.83 6.58 28.99
N VAL A 202 0.56 5.39 29.55
CA VAL A 202 -0.80 4.86 29.81
C VAL A 202 -1.07 4.44 31.26
N ALA A 203 -0.04 4.38 32.12
CA ALA A 203 -0.19 4.00 33.52
C ALA A 203 -1.15 4.94 34.27
N GLY A 204 -2.11 4.36 34.99
CA GLY A 204 -3.16 5.06 35.72
C GLY A 204 -4.29 5.63 34.86
N LYS A 205 -4.27 5.43 33.52
CA LYS A 205 -5.19 6.08 32.58
C LYS A 205 -6.32 5.16 32.11
N ARG A 206 -7.46 5.79 31.81
CA ARG A 206 -8.54 5.20 31.01
C ARG A 206 -8.17 5.33 29.53
N VAL A 207 -8.23 4.21 28.81
CA VAL A 207 -7.78 4.10 27.43
C VAL A 207 -8.96 3.88 26.49
N ALA A 208 -9.05 4.68 25.44
CA ALA A 208 -9.77 4.32 24.22
C ALA A 208 -8.78 3.72 23.22
N LEU A 209 -9.16 2.67 22.48
CA LEU A 209 -8.27 1.98 21.55
C LEU A 209 -8.91 1.85 20.17
N LEU A 210 -8.32 2.47 19.16
CA LEU A 210 -8.60 2.19 17.75
C LEU A 210 -7.76 1.00 17.30
N THR A 211 -8.42 -0.14 17.04
CA THR A 211 -7.76 -1.40 16.67
C THR A 211 -8.67 -2.32 15.83
N ASN A 212 -8.09 -3.39 15.30
CA ASN A 212 -8.77 -4.51 14.68
C ASN A 212 -7.98 -5.82 14.94
N GLN A 213 -8.26 -6.89 14.19
CA GLN A 213 -7.56 -8.17 14.29
C GLN A 213 -6.03 -8.10 14.08
N THR A 214 -5.52 -7.02 13.48
CA THR A 214 -4.08 -6.80 13.25
C THR A 214 -3.35 -6.18 14.46
N GLY A 215 -4.10 -5.71 15.46
CA GLY A 215 -3.59 -5.23 16.75
C GLY A 215 -3.06 -6.39 17.60
N VAL A 216 -1.90 -6.94 17.23
CA VAL A 216 -1.24 -8.06 17.94
C VAL A 216 0.23 -7.79 18.22
N ASP A 217 0.77 -8.42 19.28
CA ASP A 217 2.22 -8.49 19.53
C ASP A 217 2.92 -9.51 18.62
N ARG A 218 4.25 -9.68 18.76
CA ARG A 218 5.01 -10.65 17.95
C ARG A 218 4.60 -12.12 18.19
N LEU A 219 3.83 -12.41 19.24
CA LEU A 219 3.31 -13.73 19.58
C LEU A 219 1.84 -13.92 19.13
N GLY A 220 1.25 -12.94 18.44
CA GLY A 220 -0.13 -12.98 17.98
C GLY A 220 -1.17 -12.69 19.08
N ARG A 221 -0.77 -12.20 20.26
CA ARG A 221 -1.69 -11.85 21.35
C ARG A 221 -2.31 -10.48 21.08
N ARG A 222 -3.62 -10.35 21.25
CA ARG A 222 -4.37 -9.11 20.98
C ARG A 222 -3.92 -7.97 21.92
N ASP A 223 -3.74 -6.78 21.37
CA ASP A 223 -3.54 -5.53 22.11
C ASP A 223 -4.61 -5.30 23.20
N ILE A 224 -5.87 -5.62 22.93
CA ILE A 224 -6.99 -5.61 23.88
C ILE A 224 -6.69 -6.44 25.13
N ASP A 225 -6.19 -7.67 24.94
CA ASP A 225 -5.91 -8.58 26.06
C ASP A 225 -4.64 -8.17 26.80
N LEU A 226 -3.62 -7.70 26.07
CA LEU A 226 -2.38 -7.18 26.64
C LEU A 226 -2.63 -5.93 27.51
N LEU A 227 -3.41 -4.97 27.02
CA LEU A 227 -3.76 -3.75 27.76
C LEU A 227 -4.64 -4.05 28.98
N ARG A 228 -5.62 -4.96 28.87
CA ARG A 228 -6.45 -5.39 30.01
C ARG A 228 -5.68 -6.21 31.06
N GLY A 229 -4.69 -6.99 30.61
CA GLY A 229 -3.80 -7.74 31.49
C GLY A 229 -2.71 -6.90 32.16
N THR A 230 -2.57 -5.62 31.81
CA THR A 230 -1.51 -4.75 32.33
C THR A 230 -1.98 -3.97 33.56
N PRO A 231 -1.37 -4.17 34.75
CA PRO A 231 -1.78 -3.47 35.97
C PRO A 231 -1.73 -1.95 35.82
N GLY A 232 -2.78 -1.28 36.28
CA GLY A 232 -2.90 0.18 36.24
C GLY A 232 -3.33 0.76 34.88
N VAL A 233 -3.51 -0.05 33.84
CA VAL A 233 -4.11 0.39 32.56
C VAL A 233 -5.58 -0.02 32.54
N ARG A 234 -6.49 0.90 32.21
CA ARG A 234 -7.92 0.60 32.11
C ARG A 234 -8.45 0.87 30.71
N LEU A 235 -8.52 -0.15 29.87
CA LEU A 235 -9.23 -0.08 28.59
C LEU A 235 -10.74 0.10 28.86
N VAL A 236 -11.34 1.16 28.30
CA VAL A 236 -12.76 1.52 28.51
C VAL A 236 -13.62 1.41 27.25
N VAL A 237 -13.03 1.54 26.07
CA VAL A 237 -13.76 1.48 24.78
C VAL A 237 -12.86 1.00 23.65
N ILE A 238 -13.42 0.21 22.74
CA ILE A 238 -12.81 -0.17 21.47
C ILE A 238 -13.46 0.65 20.36
N LEU A 239 -12.63 1.18 19.46
CA LEU A 239 -13.03 1.78 18.20
C LEU A 239 -12.53 0.86 17.09
N SER A 240 -13.36 0.59 16.09
CA SER A 240 -13.01 -0.28 14.98
C SER A 240 -13.07 0.45 13.64
N PRO A 241 -12.12 0.19 12.71
CA PRO A 241 -12.05 0.85 11.41
C PRO A 241 -12.95 0.16 10.37
N GLU A 242 -12.74 0.49 9.09
CA GLU A 242 -13.24 -0.31 7.96
C GLU A 242 -12.85 -1.80 8.12
N HIS A 243 -13.75 -2.69 7.72
CA HIS A 243 -13.73 -4.15 7.97
C HIS A 243 -14.01 -4.60 9.42
N GLY A 244 -14.15 -3.65 10.36
CA GLY A 244 -14.54 -3.90 11.76
C GLY A 244 -13.45 -4.60 12.59
N LEU A 245 -13.75 -4.88 13.87
CA LEU A 245 -12.79 -5.46 14.84
C LEU A 245 -12.19 -6.81 14.40
N ARG A 246 -12.88 -7.57 13.54
CA ARG A 246 -12.47 -8.92 13.12
C ARG A 246 -11.93 -8.97 11.68
N GLY A 247 -12.02 -7.89 10.91
CA GLY A 247 -11.48 -7.82 9.54
C GLY A 247 -12.17 -8.74 8.54
N THR A 248 -13.43 -9.11 8.81
CA THR A 248 -14.23 -10.03 7.99
C THR A 248 -15.28 -9.33 7.13
N GLU A 249 -15.66 -8.10 7.49
CA GLU A 249 -16.66 -7.33 6.77
C GLU A 249 -16.05 -6.58 5.58
N ASP A 250 -16.81 -6.36 4.51
CA ASP A 250 -16.38 -5.55 3.35
C ASP A 250 -17.57 -4.77 2.79
N ARG A 251 -18.19 -3.98 3.69
CA ARG A 251 -19.38 -3.16 3.43
C ARG A 251 -19.44 -1.97 4.40
N PRO A 252 -20.04 -0.83 4.02
CA PRO A 252 -20.32 0.28 4.93
C PRO A 252 -21.48 -0.03 5.88
N GLY A 253 -21.65 0.80 6.91
CA GLY A 253 -22.76 0.69 7.86
C GLY A 253 -22.60 -0.46 8.85
N LEU A 254 -21.37 -0.71 9.29
CA LEU A 254 -21.11 -1.71 10.33
C LEU A 254 -21.63 -1.16 11.66
N PRO A 255 -22.47 -1.91 12.41
CA PRO A 255 -23.06 -1.43 13.64
C PRO A 255 -22.06 -1.39 14.79
N ASP A 256 -22.39 -0.64 15.83
CA ASP A 256 -21.72 -0.75 17.14
C ASP A 256 -22.05 -2.11 17.79
N ALA A 257 -21.16 -2.60 18.64
CA ALA A 257 -21.22 -3.95 19.20
C ALA A 257 -20.57 -4.04 20.60
N VAL A 258 -20.42 -5.25 21.13
CA VAL A 258 -19.65 -5.55 22.33
C VAL A 258 -18.65 -6.66 22.01
N ASP A 259 -17.38 -6.53 22.41
CA ASP A 259 -16.41 -7.61 22.25
C ASP A 259 -16.72 -8.73 23.25
N SER A 260 -17.17 -9.88 22.75
CA SER A 260 -17.61 -11.01 23.58
C SER A 260 -16.54 -11.56 24.52
N ALA A 261 -15.25 -11.36 24.22
CA ALA A 261 -14.14 -11.81 25.05
C ALA A 261 -13.80 -10.84 26.19
N SER A 262 -14.05 -9.54 26.03
CA SER A 262 -13.68 -8.50 27.01
C SER A 262 -14.86 -7.81 27.70
N GLY A 263 -16.07 -7.93 27.14
CA GLY A 263 -17.26 -7.20 27.60
C GLY A 263 -17.21 -5.69 27.29
N LEU A 264 -16.24 -5.22 26.50
CA LEU A 264 -16.07 -3.81 26.19
C LEU A 264 -16.96 -3.37 25.02
N PRO A 265 -17.51 -2.14 25.05
CA PRO A 265 -18.23 -1.59 23.90
C PRO A 265 -17.28 -1.38 22.73
N ILE A 266 -17.75 -1.74 21.53
CA ILE A 266 -17.11 -1.49 20.25
C ILE A 266 -17.94 -0.43 19.52
N TYR A 267 -17.33 0.69 19.17
CA TYR A 267 -17.92 1.62 18.21
C TYR A 267 -17.31 1.42 16.84
N SER A 268 -18.16 1.44 15.81
CA SER A 268 -17.75 1.32 14.42
C SER A 268 -17.53 2.69 13.80
N LEU A 269 -16.29 2.99 13.43
CA LEU A 269 -15.96 4.22 12.70
C LEU A 269 -16.31 4.11 11.20
N TYR A 270 -16.89 2.98 10.77
CA TYR A 270 -17.29 2.72 9.39
C TYR A 270 -18.82 2.60 9.23
N GLY A 271 -19.52 3.64 9.70
CA GLY A 271 -20.97 3.78 9.61
C GLY A 271 -21.76 3.33 10.84
N GLY A 272 -21.10 3.16 12.00
CA GLY A 272 -21.76 3.07 13.31
C GLY A 272 -22.09 4.46 13.87
N THR A 273 -22.02 4.63 15.19
CA THR A 273 -22.19 5.96 15.81
C THR A 273 -21.16 6.96 15.24
N PRO A 274 -21.59 8.15 14.77
CA PRO A 274 -20.66 9.18 14.32
C PRO A 274 -19.61 9.48 15.39
N LEU A 275 -18.35 9.64 14.98
CA LEU A 275 -17.20 9.81 15.88
C LEU A 275 -17.42 10.91 16.96
N SER A 276 -18.08 12.01 16.60
CA SER A 276 -18.46 13.09 17.52
C SER A 276 -19.55 12.72 18.54
N GLY A 277 -20.36 11.71 18.27
CA GLY A 277 -21.39 11.17 19.17
C GLY A 277 -20.90 10.10 20.15
N ILE A 278 -19.65 9.65 20.05
CA ILE A 278 -19.10 8.59 20.92
C ILE A 278 -18.78 9.16 22.31
N ALA A 279 -19.78 9.21 23.20
CA ALA A 279 -19.64 9.69 24.58
C ALA A 279 -18.59 8.92 25.41
N ALA A 280 -18.28 7.67 25.03
CA ALA A 280 -17.23 6.89 25.69
C ALA A 280 -15.83 7.54 25.57
N LEU A 281 -15.57 8.32 24.51
CA LEU A 281 -14.32 9.09 24.37
C LEU A 281 -14.13 10.14 25.47
N ASP A 282 -15.22 10.70 26.01
CA ASP A 282 -15.13 11.69 27.09
C ASP A 282 -14.65 11.04 28.40
N THR A 283 -14.90 9.74 28.56
CA THR A 283 -14.43 8.94 29.69
C THR A 283 -12.99 8.43 29.53
N ALA A 284 -12.36 8.57 28.36
CA ALA A 284 -10.96 8.23 28.16
C ALA A 284 -10.03 9.37 28.60
N ASP A 285 -8.86 9.04 29.10
CA ASP A 285 -7.77 9.97 29.43
C ASP A 285 -6.69 10.02 28.34
N VAL A 286 -6.65 8.99 27.47
CA VAL A 286 -5.74 8.87 26.33
C VAL A 286 -6.38 7.99 25.24
N VAL A 287 -6.10 8.30 23.98
CA VAL A 287 -6.52 7.50 22.82
C VAL A 287 -5.29 6.78 22.26
N LEU A 288 -5.37 5.45 22.14
CA LEU A 288 -4.38 4.63 21.44
C LEU A 288 -4.86 4.32 20.02
N VAL A 289 -3.92 4.30 19.07
CA VAL A 289 -4.15 3.80 17.70
C VAL A 289 -3.16 2.66 17.45
N ASP A 290 -3.66 1.46 17.18
CA ASP A 290 -2.85 0.29 16.83
C ASP A 290 -3.49 -0.44 15.62
N LEU A 291 -3.00 -0.16 14.41
CA LEU A 291 -3.52 -0.72 13.16
C LEU A 291 -2.40 -1.03 12.17
N GLN A 292 -2.45 -2.21 11.55
CA GLN A 292 -1.58 -2.54 10.43
C GLN A 292 -2.11 -1.90 9.13
N ASP A 293 -1.45 -0.82 8.70
CA ASP A 293 -1.60 -0.23 7.37
C ASP A 293 -0.89 -1.08 6.29
N VAL A 294 -1.21 -0.84 5.01
CA VAL A 294 -0.64 -1.54 3.84
C VAL A 294 0.27 -0.69 2.95
N GLY A 295 0.52 0.58 3.30
CA GLY A 295 1.45 1.47 2.61
C GLY A 295 0.90 2.16 1.36
N ALA A 296 -0.43 2.21 1.22
CA ALA A 296 -1.11 2.78 0.06
C ALA A 296 -2.08 3.91 0.45
N ARG A 297 -2.08 5.02 -0.31
CA ARG A 297 -2.91 6.22 -0.04
C ARG A 297 -4.39 5.92 0.18
N TYR A 298 -4.95 5.00 -0.61
CA TYR A 298 -6.38 4.71 -0.64
C TYR A 298 -6.83 3.70 0.42
N TYR A 299 -5.89 3.13 1.18
CA TYR A 299 -6.26 2.33 2.34
C TYR A 299 -6.76 3.27 3.44
N SER A 300 -7.89 2.93 4.07
CA SER A 300 -8.64 3.88 4.89
C SER A 300 -8.12 4.04 6.33
N TYR A 301 -7.21 3.17 6.78
CA TYR A 301 -6.77 3.15 8.18
C TYR A 301 -6.02 4.44 8.58
N PRO A 302 -5.11 4.99 7.75
CA PRO A 302 -4.55 6.32 7.99
C PRO A 302 -5.59 7.44 8.07
N ALA A 303 -6.63 7.42 7.22
CA ALA A 303 -7.71 8.40 7.26
C ALA A 303 -8.53 8.28 8.56
N THR A 304 -8.88 7.05 8.95
CA THR A 304 -9.57 6.73 10.21
C THR A 304 -8.79 7.22 11.42
N ALA A 305 -7.47 6.97 11.47
CA ALA A 305 -6.60 7.43 12.54
C ALA A 305 -6.53 8.97 12.61
N VAL A 306 -6.45 9.65 11.46
CA VAL A 306 -6.39 11.13 11.40
C VAL A 306 -7.72 11.79 11.78
N LEU A 307 -8.86 11.21 11.38
CA LEU A 307 -10.18 11.66 11.83
C LEU A 307 -10.32 11.53 13.36
N LEU A 308 -9.85 10.41 13.92
CA LEU A 308 -9.78 10.21 15.37
C LEU A 308 -8.87 11.22 16.06
N MET A 309 -7.72 11.58 15.46
CA MET A 309 -6.85 12.65 15.96
C MET A 309 -7.53 14.02 15.94
N GLN A 310 -8.26 14.37 14.88
CA GLN A 310 -9.00 15.63 14.80
C GLN A 310 -10.09 15.72 15.89
N GLU A 311 -10.78 14.62 16.18
CA GLU A 311 -11.77 14.61 17.26
C GLU A 311 -11.13 14.62 18.66
N ALA A 312 -10.04 13.87 18.84
CA ALA A 312 -9.28 13.87 20.08
C ALA A 312 -8.76 15.28 20.42
N ALA A 313 -8.27 16.03 19.42
CA ALA A 313 -7.84 17.42 19.56
C ALA A 313 -8.96 18.35 20.02
N ARG A 314 -10.16 18.25 19.42
CA ARG A 314 -11.35 19.02 19.86
C ARG A 314 -11.73 18.73 21.31
N ARG A 315 -11.51 17.51 21.79
CA ARG A 315 -11.77 17.07 23.18
C ARG A 315 -10.58 17.22 24.12
N GLY A 316 -9.45 17.74 23.64
CA GLY A 316 -8.19 17.83 24.37
C GLY A 316 -7.62 16.48 24.83
N LYS A 317 -7.97 15.36 24.20
CA LYS A 317 -7.54 14.00 24.57
C LYS A 317 -6.22 13.66 23.89
N PRO A 318 -5.12 13.40 24.62
CA PRO A 318 -3.84 13.06 24.00
C PRO A 318 -3.95 11.76 23.18
N VAL A 319 -3.36 11.77 21.99
CA VAL A 319 -3.29 10.59 21.10
C VAL A 319 -1.90 9.94 21.16
N VAL A 320 -1.86 8.61 21.17
CA VAL A 320 -0.65 7.80 21.10
C VAL A 320 -0.79 6.80 19.95
N VAL A 321 0.06 6.89 18.94
CA VAL A 321 0.13 5.90 17.86
C VAL A 321 1.13 4.81 18.26
N LEU A 322 0.66 3.57 18.32
CA LEU A 322 1.48 2.38 18.50
C LEU A 322 1.95 1.94 17.12
N ASP A 323 3.18 2.29 16.78
CA ASP A 323 3.60 2.25 15.39
C ASP A 323 3.88 0.81 14.92
N ARG A 324 3.64 0.57 13.63
CA ARG A 324 3.87 -0.72 12.97
C ARG A 324 4.68 -0.54 11.68
N PRO A 325 5.48 -1.56 11.29
CA PRO A 325 6.13 -1.58 9.99
C PRO A 325 5.17 -1.26 8.84
N ASN A 326 5.59 -0.38 7.92
CA ASN A 326 4.97 -0.32 6.61
C ASN A 326 5.33 -1.63 5.87
N PRO A 327 4.36 -2.48 5.49
CA PRO A 327 4.64 -3.85 5.05
C PRO A 327 5.38 -3.88 3.70
N ILE A 328 5.19 -2.85 2.88
CA ILE A 328 5.87 -2.65 1.59
C ILE A 328 7.07 -1.70 1.71
N GLY A 329 7.59 -1.51 2.92
CA GLY A 329 8.82 -0.78 3.22
C GLY A 329 8.68 0.75 3.27
N GLY A 330 9.62 1.40 3.94
CA GLY A 330 9.68 2.85 4.12
C GLY A 330 10.54 3.62 3.10
N VAL A 331 11.26 2.94 2.19
CA VAL A 331 12.16 3.61 1.24
C VAL A 331 11.39 4.25 0.09
N ALA A 332 10.66 3.45 -0.69
CA ALA A 332 10.02 3.90 -1.92
C ALA A 332 8.90 4.92 -1.68
N SER A 333 8.72 5.86 -2.62
CA SER A 333 7.54 6.72 -2.73
C SER A 333 7.22 6.87 -4.20
N GLN A 334 6.02 6.46 -4.61
CA GLN A 334 5.67 6.18 -6.01
C GLN A 334 4.23 6.60 -6.32
N GLY A 335 3.96 6.87 -7.61
CA GLY A 335 2.67 7.32 -8.11
C GLY A 335 2.45 8.83 -7.95
N ASN A 336 1.30 9.30 -8.42
CA ASN A 336 0.94 10.71 -8.37
C ASN A 336 0.76 11.19 -6.92
N VAL A 337 1.06 12.47 -6.67
CA VAL A 337 0.84 13.15 -5.37
C VAL A 337 -0.28 14.18 -5.55
N PRO A 338 -1.27 14.29 -4.63
CA PRO A 338 -2.30 15.31 -4.70
C PRO A 338 -1.71 16.71 -4.54
N ALA A 339 -2.25 17.69 -5.27
CA ALA A 339 -1.67 19.04 -5.35
C ALA A 339 -1.74 19.84 -4.02
N ALA A 340 -2.68 19.52 -3.13
CA ALA A 340 -2.86 20.21 -1.86
C ALA A 340 -3.39 19.25 -0.77
N ALA A 341 -2.94 19.47 0.46
CA ALA A 341 -3.58 18.91 1.65
C ALA A 341 -4.94 19.57 1.89
N ARG A 342 -5.90 18.79 2.39
CA ARG A 342 -7.23 19.25 2.82
C ARG A 342 -7.58 18.54 4.13
N PRO A 343 -8.31 19.17 5.06
CA PRO A 343 -8.88 18.48 6.20
C PRO A 343 -9.69 17.26 5.74
N LEU A 344 -9.54 16.13 6.43
CA LEU A 344 -10.39 14.96 6.19
C LEU A 344 -11.75 15.18 6.85
N GLU A 345 -12.81 14.75 6.20
CA GLU A 345 -14.20 14.80 6.69
C GLU A 345 -14.79 13.40 6.86
N ARG A 346 -14.34 12.44 6.05
CA ARG A 346 -14.86 11.06 5.93
C ARG A 346 -13.72 10.06 5.78
N VAL A 347 -13.97 8.81 6.15
CA VAL A 347 -13.02 7.68 6.05
C VAL A 347 -12.56 7.40 4.60
N ALA A 348 -13.35 7.83 3.61
CA ALA A 348 -13.02 7.71 2.18
C ALA A 348 -12.24 8.90 1.59
N ASP A 349 -11.89 9.91 2.40
CA ASP A 349 -10.97 10.98 2.02
C ASP A 349 -9.52 10.54 2.26
N PHE A 350 -8.54 11.12 1.55
CA PHE A 350 -7.14 10.68 1.61
C PHE A 350 -6.17 11.80 2.00
N LEU A 351 -5.08 11.43 2.69
CA LEU A 351 -3.95 12.34 2.91
C LEU A 351 -3.28 12.71 1.58
N ALA A 352 -2.70 13.92 1.53
CA ALA A 352 -1.93 14.42 0.38
C ALA A 352 -0.53 13.76 0.28
N VAL A 353 -0.53 12.46 0.05
CA VAL A 353 0.65 11.59 -0.07
C VAL A 353 0.64 10.87 -1.43
N PRO A 354 1.76 10.28 -1.91
CA PRO A 354 1.76 9.49 -3.12
C PRO A 354 0.94 8.21 -2.98
N MET A 355 0.55 7.62 -4.11
CA MET A 355 -0.14 6.32 -4.16
C MET A 355 0.51 5.26 -3.25
N ARG A 356 1.85 5.14 -3.30
CA ARG A 356 2.69 4.46 -2.29
C ARG A 356 3.51 5.51 -1.55
N HIS A 357 3.22 5.73 -0.27
CA HIS A 357 3.84 6.83 0.51
C HIS A 357 5.17 6.43 1.17
N GLY A 358 5.35 5.16 1.51
CA GLY A 358 6.56 4.65 2.18
C GLY A 358 6.80 5.31 3.54
N MET A 359 5.74 5.38 4.34
CA MET A 359 5.74 5.93 5.70
C MET A 359 4.95 5.00 6.62
N THR A 360 5.30 4.92 7.91
CA THR A 360 4.50 4.18 8.91
C THR A 360 3.27 4.96 9.36
N MET A 361 2.38 4.34 10.14
CA MET A 361 1.21 5.02 10.71
C MET A 361 1.62 6.20 11.61
N GLY A 362 2.66 6.01 12.42
CA GLY A 362 3.23 7.06 13.27
C GLY A 362 3.85 8.23 12.48
N GLU A 363 4.55 7.93 11.39
CA GLU A 363 5.09 8.95 10.48
C GLU A 363 3.97 9.71 9.76
N LEU A 364 2.91 9.02 9.32
CA LEU A 364 1.73 9.64 8.70
C LEU A 364 0.95 10.51 9.69
N ALA A 365 0.79 10.07 10.94
CA ALA A 365 0.15 10.84 11.99
C ALA A 365 0.94 12.13 12.28
N ARG A 366 2.28 12.06 12.37
CA ARG A 366 3.15 13.24 12.53
C ARG A 366 3.03 14.21 11.35
N PHE A 367 3.02 13.68 10.12
CA PHE A 367 2.80 14.46 8.89
C PHE A 367 1.43 15.16 8.92
N ALA A 368 0.35 14.41 9.18
CA ALA A 368 -1.02 14.93 9.21
C ALA A 368 -1.22 15.99 10.31
N ASN A 369 -0.62 15.81 11.49
CA ASN A 369 -0.73 16.75 12.62
C ASN A 369 -0.24 18.16 12.27
N ASP A 370 0.84 18.24 11.47
CA ASP A 370 1.42 19.49 10.98
C ASP A 370 0.68 20.02 9.73
N VAL A 371 0.62 19.23 8.65
CA VAL A 371 0.11 19.71 7.34
C VAL A 371 -1.40 19.98 7.31
N LEU A 372 -2.16 19.46 8.28
CA LEU A 372 -3.60 19.75 8.45
C LEU A 372 -3.89 20.70 9.63
N GLY A 373 -2.87 21.18 10.34
CA GLY A 373 -3.03 22.09 11.48
C GLY A 373 -3.88 21.50 12.61
N ILE A 374 -3.74 20.20 12.91
CA ILE A 374 -4.55 19.52 13.93
C ILE A 374 -4.09 19.95 15.34
N HIS A 375 -2.78 20.20 15.51
CA HIS A 375 -2.15 20.61 16.77
C HIS A 375 -2.44 19.67 17.97
N GLU A 376 -2.65 18.38 17.68
CA GLU A 376 -2.87 17.33 18.67
C GLU A 376 -1.60 17.09 19.51
N ARG A 377 -1.78 16.74 20.80
CA ARG A 377 -0.75 16.23 21.71
C ARG A 377 -0.38 14.78 21.37
N LEU A 378 0.11 14.60 20.14
CA LEU A 378 0.50 13.33 19.55
C LEU A 378 1.80 12.80 20.16
N THR A 379 1.74 11.57 20.68
CA THR A 379 2.90 10.72 20.95
C THR A 379 2.95 9.60 19.91
N VAL A 380 4.15 9.18 19.50
CA VAL A 380 4.32 7.95 18.71
C VAL A 380 5.26 7.03 19.47
N VAL A 381 4.86 5.77 19.62
CA VAL A 381 5.69 4.70 20.20
C VAL A 381 6.25 3.88 19.01
N PRO A 382 7.55 4.04 18.66
CA PRO A 382 8.09 3.43 17.45
C PRO A 382 8.19 1.89 17.53
N ALA A 383 8.11 1.23 16.37
CA ALA A 383 8.37 -0.20 16.24
C ALA A 383 9.88 -0.48 16.37
N LEU A 384 10.33 -0.98 17.52
CA LEU A 384 11.76 -1.16 17.79
C LEU A 384 12.36 -2.23 16.87
N GLY A 385 13.48 -1.90 16.23
CA GLY A 385 14.23 -2.79 15.33
C GLY A 385 13.81 -2.73 13.87
N TRP A 386 12.69 -2.10 13.52
CA TRP A 386 12.33 -1.87 12.12
C TRP A 386 13.29 -0.86 11.47
N ARG A 387 13.58 -1.06 10.18
CA ARG A 387 14.36 -0.16 9.34
C ARG A 387 13.63 0.04 8.03
N ARG A 388 13.69 1.23 7.41
CA ARG A 388 12.96 1.55 6.17
C ARG A 388 13.11 0.51 5.05
N GLY A 389 14.26 -0.14 4.95
CA GLY A 389 14.58 -1.13 3.92
C GLY A 389 13.97 -2.52 4.12
N MET A 390 13.32 -2.78 5.26
CA MET A 390 12.63 -4.04 5.57
C MET A 390 11.22 -4.05 4.97
N PHE A 391 10.84 -5.15 4.34
CA PHE A 391 9.46 -5.51 4.04
C PHE A 391 8.90 -6.35 5.20
N TYR A 392 7.59 -6.61 5.21
CA TYR A 392 6.94 -7.26 6.37
C TYR A 392 7.55 -8.61 6.75
N ASP A 393 7.90 -9.42 5.76
CA ASP A 393 8.54 -10.73 5.92
C ASP A 393 9.99 -10.63 6.46
N ASP A 394 10.68 -9.49 6.27
CA ASP A 394 11.98 -9.23 6.92
C ASP A 394 11.82 -8.96 8.46
N THR A 395 10.60 -8.76 8.98
CA THR A 395 10.33 -8.28 10.37
C THR A 395 10.00 -9.36 11.41
N GLY A 396 9.79 -10.60 10.99
CA GLY A 396 9.43 -11.70 11.89
C GLY A 396 8.07 -11.58 12.59
N LEU A 397 7.27 -10.55 12.29
CA LEU A 397 5.93 -10.36 12.84
C LEU A 397 4.91 -11.30 12.16
N PRO A 398 3.88 -11.77 12.87
CA PRO A 398 2.81 -12.57 12.28
C PRO A 398 1.97 -11.74 11.31
N TRP A 399 1.94 -12.12 10.02
CA TRP A 399 1.03 -11.48 9.06
C TRP A 399 -0.42 -11.85 9.35
N VAL A 400 -1.13 -10.95 10.02
CA VAL A 400 -2.60 -11.01 10.11
C VAL A 400 -3.16 -10.20 8.95
N ARG A 401 -3.94 -10.85 8.07
CA ARG A 401 -4.55 -10.18 6.90
C ARG A 401 -5.35 -8.94 7.36
N PRO A 402 -5.13 -7.76 6.77
CA PRO A 402 -5.76 -6.53 7.25
C PRO A 402 -7.20 -6.36 6.75
N SER A 403 -7.54 -6.95 5.60
CA SER A 403 -8.91 -6.98 5.06
C SER A 403 -9.23 -8.31 4.36
N PRO A 404 -10.51 -8.62 4.05
CA PRO A 404 -10.89 -9.85 3.35
C PRO A 404 -10.25 -10.01 1.97
N ASN A 405 -9.97 -8.89 1.29
CA ASN A 405 -9.44 -8.86 -0.08
C ASN A 405 -7.95 -8.47 -0.15
N LEU A 406 -7.23 -8.40 0.98
CA LEU A 406 -5.76 -8.31 1.02
C LEU A 406 -5.20 -9.55 1.75
N PRO A 407 -5.18 -10.72 1.09
CA PRO A 407 -4.85 -11.98 1.75
C PRO A 407 -3.38 -12.04 2.22
N ASP A 408 -2.46 -11.48 1.44
CA ASP A 408 -1.01 -11.67 1.61
C ASP A 408 -0.19 -10.40 1.28
N LEU A 409 1.13 -10.51 1.47
CA LEU A 409 2.09 -9.44 1.20
C LEU A 409 2.23 -9.13 -0.31
N GLU A 410 2.03 -10.10 -1.20
CA GLU A 410 2.08 -9.87 -2.66
C GLU A 410 0.93 -8.99 -3.11
N SER A 411 -0.27 -9.21 -2.57
CA SER A 411 -1.44 -8.35 -2.73
C SER A 411 -1.13 -6.92 -2.28
N ALA A 412 -0.49 -6.74 -1.11
CA ALA A 412 -0.09 -5.43 -0.61
C ALA A 412 0.97 -4.74 -1.50
N LEU A 413 1.89 -5.50 -2.11
CA LEU A 413 2.87 -4.97 -3.06
C LEU A 413 2.22 -4.43 -4.35
N HIS A 414 1.16 -5.08 -4.84
CA HIS A 414 0.44 -4.63 -6.03
C HIS A 414 -0.59 -3.52 -5.74
N TYR A 415 -1.23 -3.56 -4.56
CA TYR A 415 -2.38 -2.72 -4.19
C TYR A 415 -2.24 -1.20 -4.47
N PRO A 416 -1.09 -0.52 -4.21
CA PRO A 416 -0.92 0.89 -4.56
C PRO A 416 -1.16 1.21 -6.05
N GLY A 417 -0.98 0.23 -6.94
CA GLY A 417 -1.30 0.35 -8.36
C GLY A 417 -2.63 -0.31 -8.73
N THR A 418 -2.83 -1.57 -8.34
CA THR A 418 -3.98 -2.36 -8.82
C THR A 418 -5.32 -1.92 -8.23
N CYS A 419 -5.34 -1.20 -7.11
CA CYS A 419 -6.57 -0.57 -6.59
C CYS A 419 -7.19 0.44 -7.58
N LEU A 420 -6.42 1.12 -8.45
CA LEU A 420 -6.95 2.05 -9.46
C LEU A 420 -7.98 1.38 -10.39
N PHE A 421 -7.81 0.09 -10.69
CA PHE A 421 -8.70 -0.67 -11.55
C PHE A 421 -10.08 -0.91 -10.93
N GLU A 422 -10.25 -0.69 -9.62
CA GLU A 422 -11.58 -0.67 -9.01
C GLU A 422 -12.49 0.40 -9.63
N GLY A 423 -11.92 1.54 -10.02
CA GLY A 423 -12.58 2.60 -10.80
C GLY A 423 -12.78 2.28 -12.29
N THR A 424 -12.63 1.02 -12.69
CA THR A 424 -12.88 0.55 -14.07
C THR A 424 -13.84 -0.64 -14.08
N ASN A 425 -14.30 -1.04 -15.26
CA ASN A 425 -15.05 -2.28 -15.44
C ASN A 425 -14.18 -3.56 -15.40
N LEU A 426 -12.88 -3.48 -15.08
CA LEU A 426 -12.04 -4.65 -14.83
C LEU A 426 -12.21 -5.13 -13.37
N SER A 427 -12.23 -6.45 -13.18
CA SER A 427 -12.07 -7.08 -11.87
C SER A 427 -10.61 -7.06 -11.44
N VAL A 428 -10.39 -6.83 -10.16
CA VAL A 428 -9.08 -6.91 -9.48
C VAL A 428 -8.88 -8.26 -8.77
N GLY A 429 -9.68 -9.27 -9.08
CA GLY A 429 -9.60 -10.59 -8.45
C GLY A 429 -10.23 -10.68 -7.05
N ARG A 430 -11.05 -9.70 -6.63
CA ARG A 430 -11.92 -9.84 -5.44
C ARG A 430 -12.76 -11.12 -5.57
N GLY A 431 -13.01 -11.82 -4.46
CA GLY A 431 -13.64 -13.15 -4.49
C GLY A 431 -12.75 -14.27 -5.04
N THR A 432 -11.43 -14.10 -5.01
CA THR A 432 -10.42 -15.15 -5.28
C THR A 432 -9.33 -15.15 -4.20
N ALA A 433 -8.50 -16.18 -4.15
CA ALA A 433 -7.36 -16.26 -3.23
C ALA A 433 -6.22 -15.27 -3.54
N PHE A 434 -6.31 -14.50 -4.64
CA PHE A 434 -5.23 -13.66 -5.17
C PHE A 434 -5.74 -12.28 -5.61
N ALA A 435 -6.67 -11.72 -4.83
CA ALA A 435 -7.15 -10.36 -5.01
C ALA A 435 -5.98 -9.34 -5.07
N PHE A 436 -6.11 -8.35 -5.94
CA PHE A 436 -5.11 -7.34 -6.31
C PHE A 436 -3.84 -7.85 -7.03
N GLN A 437 -3.65 -9.17 -7.18
CA GLN A 437 -2.56 -9.78 -7.97
C GLN A 437 -2.95 -10.03 -9.44
N VAL A 438 -4.24 -9.89 -9.78
CA VAL A 438 -4.77 -10.06 -11.15
C VAL A 438 -5.63 -8.87 -11.56
N ILE A 439 -5.63 -8.57 -12.86
CA ILE A 439 -6.56 -7.62 -13.51
C ILE A 439 -7.25 -8.36 -14.66
N GLY A 440 -8.58 -8.32 -14.77
CA GLY A 440 -9.25 -9.03 -15.86
C GLY A 440 -10.71 -8.67 -16.11
N ALA A 441 -11.22 -9.10 -17.27
CA ALA A 441 -12.65 -9.13 -17.57
C ALA A 441 -12.97 -10.24 -18.59
N PRO A 442 -14.24 -10.69 -18.73
CA PRO A 442 -14.61 -11.71 -19.72
C PRO A 442 -14.32 -11.27 -21.17
N TRP A 443 -14.35 -9.97 -21.43
CA TRP A 443 -14.03 -9.36 -22.73
C TRP A 443 -12.53 -9.19 -23.00
N LEU A 444 -11.66 -9.39 -22.00
CA LEU A 444 -10.25 -9.05 -22.12
C LEU A 444 -9.49 -10.04 -23.01
N ASP A 445 -9.09 -9.62 -24.21
CA ASP A 445 -8.11 -10.35 -25.01
C ASP A 445 -6.70 -10.08 -24.48
N THR A 446 -6.18 -11.04 -23.72
CA THR A 446 -4.82 -11.03 -23.17
C THR A 446 -3.75 -11.24 -24.24
N GLY A 447 -4.08 -11.90 -25.35
CA GLY A 447 -3.21 -12.09 -26.52
C GLY A 447 -2.94 -10.77 -27.26
N ALA A 448 -3.89 -9.84 -27.28
CA ALA A 448 -3.67 -8.49 -27.79
C ALA A 448 -2.89 -7.58 -26.81
N VAL A 449 -3.05 -7.75 -25.49
CA VAL A 449 -2.46 -6.83 -24.49
C VAL A 449 -1.04 -7.22 -24.09
N LEU A 450 -0.74 -8.49 -23.84
CA LEU A 450 0.58 -8.92 -23.36
C LEU A 450 1.73 -8.59 -24.34
N PRO A 451 1.58 -8.69 -25.67
CA PRO A 451 2.61 -8.25 -26.61
C PRO A 451 2.84 -6.73 -26.58
N ARG A 452 1.80 -5.92 -26.35
CA ARG A 452 1.94 -4.45 -26.19
C ARG A 452 2.71 -4.12 -24.91
N LEU A 453 2.42 -4.84 -23.81
CA LEU A 453 3.14 -4.70 -22.54
C LEU A 453 4.61 -5.07 -22.64
N ARG A 454 4.96 -6.11 -23.42
CA ARG A 454 6.34 -6.60 -23.56
C ARG A 454 7.13 -5.87 -24.67
N GLY A 455 6.43 -5.42 -25.71
CA GLY A 455 7.02 -4.80 -26.91
C GLY A 455 7.23 -3.28 -26.85
N GLY A 456 6.80 -2.60 -25.78
CA GLY A 456 6.89 -1.14 -25.63
C GLY A 456 8.30 -0.55 -25.41
N GLY A 457 9.35 -1.24 -25.86
CA GLY A 457 10.74 -0.82 -25.75
C GLY A 457 11.22 -0.58 -24.32
N ARG A 458 12.12 0.41 -24.15
CA ARG A 458 12.69 0.78 -22.83
C ARG A 458 11.62 1.07 -21.77
N TRP A 459 10.53 1.73 -22.13
CA TRP A 459 9.50 2.13 -21.17
C TRP A 459 8.68 0.93 -20.67
N ALA A 460 8.46 -0.09 -21.51
CA ALA A 460 7.91 -1.36 -21.05
C ALA A 460 8.83 -2.03 -20.01
N GLN A 461 10.14 -2.05 -20.27
CA GLN A 461 11.12 -2.61 -19.33
C GLN A 461 11.19 -1.83 -18.01
N GLU A 462 11.09 -0.49 -18.03
CA GLU A 462 11.05 0.33 -16.82
C GLU A 462 9.74 0.17 -16.03
N GLY A 463 8.59 0.11 -16.71
CA GLY A 463 7.28 -0.05 -16.08
C GLY A 463 7.01 -1.44 -15.52
N LEU A 464 7.74 -2.46 -15.99
CA LEU A 464 7.67 -3.85 -15.53
C LEU A 464 8.92 -4.30 -14.76
N ASN A 465 9.81 -3.37 -14.38
CA ASN A 465 11.01 -3.71 -13.61
C ASN A 465 10.64 -4.36 -12.27
N GLY A 466 11.12 -5.57 -12.01
CA GLY A 466 10.82 -6.33 -10.79
C GLY A 466 9.40 -6.94 -10.72
N VAL A 467 8.65 -6.99 -11.83
CA VAL A 467 7.35 -7.67 -11.91
C VAL A 467 7.22 -8.45 -13.23
N GLU A 468 6.79 -9.71 -13.16
CA GLU A 468 6.36 -10.46 -14.34
C GLU A 468 4.88 -10.22 -14.62
N VAL A 469 4.51 -10.16 -15.90
CA VAL A 469 3.12 -10.17 -16.36
C VAL A 469 2.85 -11.36 -17.28
N SER A 470 1.83 -12.14 -16.96
CA SER A 470 1.42 -13.35 -17.67
C SER A 470 -0.10 -13.41 -17.89
N GLY A 471 -0.55 -14.28 -18.78
CA GLY A 471 -1.98 -14.50 -19.02
C GLY A 471 -2.55 -15.50 -18.00
N VAL A 472 -3.77 -15.24 -17.52
CA VAL A 472 -4.46 -16.09 -16.54
C VAL A 472 -5.96 -16.14 -16.85
N THR A 473 -6.64 -17.19 -16.37
CA THR A 473 -8.09 -17.22 -16.24
C THR A 473 -8.47 -17.45 -14.78
N PHE A 474 -9.54 -16.82 -14.33
CA PHE A 474 -10.05 -16.95 -12.96
C PHE A 474 -11.56 -16.74 -12.91
N THR A 475 -12.22 -17.23 -11.87
CA THR A 475 -13.66 -17.06 -11.67
C THR A 475 -13.89 -16.47 -10.27
N PRO A 476 -14.26 -15.18 -10.14
CA PRO A 476 -14.65 -14.59 -8.86
C PRO A 476 -15.83 -15.36 -8.22
N ARG A 477 -15.84 -15.43 -6.89
CA ARG A 477 -16.93 -16.00 -6.08
C ARG A 477 -17.26 -15.02 -4.96
N GLY A 478 -18.47 -14.46 -4.96
CA GLY A 478 -18.89 -13.39 -4.05
C GLY A 478 -17.95 -12.16 -4.06
N PRO A 479 -17.54 -11.61 -5.23
CA PRO A 479 -16.71 -10.42 -5.29
C PRO A 479 -17.44 -9.22 -4.68
N THR A 480 -16.82 -8.58 -3.69
CA THR A 480 -17.44 -7.49 -2.92
C THR A 480 -17.57 -6.17 -3.68
N ASP A 481 -16.95 -6.06 -4.86
CA ASP A 481 -17.19 -4.99 -5.83
C ASP A 481 -18.26 -5.34 -6.89
N GLY A 482 -18.89 -6.51 -6.78
CA GLY A 482 -19.94 -7.01 -7.67
C GLY A 482 -19.45 -7.45 -9.06
N LYS A 483 -18.14 -7.43 -9.34
CA LYS A 483 -17.63 -7.66 -10.70
C LYS A 483 -17.46 -9.14 -11.02
N TYR A 484 -18.27 -9.60 -11.97
CA TYR A 484 -18.11 -10.91 -12.65
C TYR A 484 -18.25 -12.12 -11.71
N ASP A 485 -19.16 -12.06 -10.73
CA ASP A 485 -19.43 -13.20 -9.84
C ASP A 485 -19.86 -14.45 -10.63
N GLY A 486 -19.18 -15.58 -10.38
CA GLY A 486 -19.41 -16.84 -11.07
C GLY A 486 -19.02 -16.87 -12.56
N VAL A 487 -18.55 -15.77 -13.13
CA VAL A 487 -18.20 -15.66 -14.55
C VAL A 487 -16.71 -15.92 -14.77
N LEU A 488 -16.37 -16.71 -15.79
CA LEU A 488 -14.97 -16.92 -16.19
C LEU A 488 -14.38 -15.62 -16.76
N VAL A 489 -13.36 -15.11 -16.08
CA VAL A 489 -12.61 -13.91 -16.42
C VAL A 489 -11.29 -14.29 -17.10
N ARG A 490 -10.98 -13.62 -18.22
CA ARG A 490 -9.63 -13.59 -18.81
C ARG A 490 -8.86 -12.42 -18.20
N GLY A 491 -7.61 -12.65 -17.83
CA GLY A 491 -6.85 -11.70 -17.02
C GLY A 491 -5.36 -11.67 -17.29
N ILE A 492 -4.75 -10.60 -16.79
CA ILE A 492 -3.31 -10.44 -16.65
C ILE A 492 -2.99 -10.70 -15.18
N ARG A 493 -2.13 -11.68 -14.93
CA ARG A 493 -1.51 -11.94 -13.64
C ARG A 493 -0.27 -11.06 -13.52
N LEU A 494 -0.12 -10.41 -12.37
CA LEU A 494 1.14 -9.80 -11.95
C LEU A 494 1.80 -10.74 -10.93
N HIS A 495 3.13 -10.81 -10.96
CA HIS A 495 3.91 -11.53 -9.96
C HIS A 495 5.20 -10.78 -9.66
N VAL A 496 5.48 -10.48 -8.39
CA VAL A 496 6.66 -9.68 -8.01
C VAL A 496 7.93 -10.54 -8.06
N THR A 497 8.86 -10.19 -8.95
CA THR A 497 10.15 -10.90 -9.11
C THR A 497 11.31 -10.19 -8.40
N GLU A 498 11.26 -8.86 -8.24
CA GLU A 498 12.23 -8.10 -7.44
C GLU A 498 11.57 -6.86 -6.80
N ARG A 499 11.11 -7.02 -5.56
CA ARG A 499 10.30 -6.05 -4.81
C ARG A 499 10.98 -4.69 -4.55
N ARG A 500 12.31 -4.61 -4.61
CA ARG A 500 13.06 -3.34 -4.45
C ARG A 500 13.10 -2.52 -5.74
N ARG A 501 12.93 -3.17 -6.90
CA ARG A 501 12.85 -2.53 -8.22
C ARG A 501 11.42 -2.24 -8.66
N TYR A 502 10.45 -2.92 -8.07
CA TYR A 502 9.05 -2.81 -8.44
C TYR A 502 8.40 -1.45 -8.12
N ASP A 503 7.74 -0.89 -9.14
CA ASP A 503 6.82 0.24 -9.02
C ASP A 503 5.40 -0.17 -9.47
N PRO A 504 4.49 -0.51 -8.52
CA PRO A 504 3.13 -0.89 -8.85
C PRO A 504 2.34 0.22 -9.56
N THR A 505 2.70 1.49 -9.33
CA THR A 505 1.98 2.64 -9.87
C THR A 505 2.32 2.86 -11.35
N ARG A 506 3.60 2.68 -11.71
CA ARG A 506 4.06 2.69 -13.11
C ARG A 506 3.51 1.48 -13.87
N ALA A 507 3.58 0.29 -13.26
CA ALA A 507 3.00 -0.93 -13.83
C ALA A 507 1.48 -0.80 -14.09
N ALA A 508 0.71 -0.27 -13.14
CA ALA A 508 -0.72 -0.05 -13.30
C ALA A 508 -1.05 0.93 -14.44
N ALA A 509 -0.33 2.05 -14.55
CA ALA A 509 -0.49 2.99 -15.65
C ALA A 509 -0.13 2.38 -17.01
N LEU A 510 0.92 1.56 -17.08
CA LEU A 510 1.31 0.81 -18.29
C LEU A 510 0.24 -0.21 -18.70
N VAL A 511 -0.32 -0.95 -17.74
CA VAL A 511 -1.41 -1.93 -17.99
C VAL A 511 -2.68 -1.23 -18.44
N LEU A 512 -3.08 -0.11 -17.81
CA LEU A 512 -4.22 0.69 -18.28
C LEU A 512 -4.03 1.21 -19.70
N ALA A 513 -2.85 1.76 -20.03
CA ALA A 513 -2.53 2.23 -21.37
C ALA A 513 -2.53 1.10 -22.41
N ALA A 514 -1.94 -0.06 -22.10
CA ALA A 514 -1.91 -1.21 -22.99
C ALA A 514 -3.29 -1.82 -23.25
N ILE A 515 -4.16 -1.90 -22.22
CA ILE A 515 -5.55 -2.33 -22.38
C ILE A 515 -6.33 -1.32 -23.23
N ARG A 516 -6.22 -0.01 -22.95
CA ARG A 516 -6.88 1.04 -23.74
C ARG A 516 -6.45 1.02 -25.21
N ALA A 517 -5.16 0.78 -25.49
CA ALA A 517 -4.62 0.70 -26.84
C ALA A 517 -4.93 -0.62 -27.58
N ALA A 518 -5.34 -1.67 -26.87
CA ALA A 518 -5.76 -2.94 -27.46
C ALA A 518 -7.27 -3.00 -27.70
N GLN A 519 -8.07 -2.54 -26.73
CA GLN A 519 -9.52 -2.72 -26.66
C GLN A 519 -10.20 -1.41 -26.21
N PRO A 520 -10.15 -0.34 -27.04
CA PRO A 520 -10.60 0.98 -26.63
C PRO A 520 -12.08 1.05 -26.23
N GLU A 521 -12.96 0.34 -26.95
CA GLU A 521 -14.42 0.36 -26.73
C GLU A 521 -14.86 -0.50 -25.53
N SER A 522 -13.99 -1.40 -25.06
CA SER A 522 -14.32 -2.35 -23.98
C SER A 522 -13.95 -1.81 -22.60
N LEU A 523 -12.84 -1.06 -22.49
CA LEU A 523 -12.42 -0.44 -21.25
C LEU A 523 -13.31 0.76 -20.88
N ARG A 524 -14.01 0.66 -19.74
CA ARG A 524 -14.84 1.75 -19.20
C ARG A 524 -14.35 2.15 -17.81
N PHE A 525 -14.37 3.46 -17.56
CA PHE A 525 -14.06 4.05 -16.27
C PHE A 525 -15.34 4.47 -15.55
N ASP A 526 -15.46 4.12 -14.27
CA ASP A 526 -16.24 4.92 -13.34
C ASP A 526 -15.40 6.15 -13.02
N ALA A 527 -15.71 7.28 -13.68
CA ALA A 527 -14.94 8.50 -13.55
C ALA A 527 -14.89 9.01 -12.09
N ALA A 528 -15.99 8.87 -11.33
CA ALA A 528 -16.07 9.37 -9.97
C ALA A 528 -15.28 8.50 -8.97
N ARG A 529 -15.23 7.17 -9.18
CA ARG A 529 -14.39 6.27 -8.38
C ARG A 529 -12.92 6.35 -8.78
N PHE A 530 -12.63 6.34 -10.08
CA PHE A 530 -11.25 6.38 -10.57
C PHE A 530 -10.56 7.70 -10.21
N ASP A 531 -11.20 8.84 -10.48
CA ASP A 531 -10.60 10.17 -10.24
C ASP A 531 -10.45 10.44 -8.74
N ARG A 532 -11.26 9.81 -7.87
CA ARG A 532 -11.08 9.85 -6.40
C ARG A 532 -9.83 9.10 -5.96
N LEU A 533 -9.62 7.87 -6.45
CA LEU A 533 -8.41 7.08 -6.16
C LEU A 533 -7.16 7.78 -6.69
N ALA A 534 -7.22 8.23 -7.94
CA ALA A 534 -6.17 9.02 -8.58
C ALA A 534 -6.01 10.44 -7.98
N GLN A 535 -6.92 10.91 -7.12
CA GLN A 535 -6.92 12.26 -6.53
C GLN A 535 -6.85 13.38 -7.60
N GLY A 536 -7.59 13.18 -8.69
CA GLY A 536 -7.58 14.02 -9.87
C GLY A 536 -8.00 13.24 -11.12
N GLY A 537 -8.52 13.93 -12.14
CA GLY A 537 -8.93 13.31 -13.41
C GLY A 537 -7.83 13.24 -14.46
N GLU A 538 -6.64 13.75 -14.15
CA GLU A 538 -5.50 13.92 -15.07
C GLU A 538 -5.05 12.57 -15.62
N LEU A 539 -4.88 11.57 -14.73
CA LEU A 539 -4.49 10.21 -15.11
C LEU A 539 -5.49 9.56 -16.06
N ARG A 540 -6.79 9.64 -15.75
CA ARG A 540 -7.85 9.08 -16.59
C ARG A 540 -7.89 9.75 -17.96
N ARG A 541 -7.84 11.09 -18.00
CA ARG A 541 -7.82 11.86 -19.26
C ARG A 541 -6.58 11.53 -20.10
N ALA A 542 -5.41 11.37 -19.47
CA ALA A 542 -4.19 10.98 -20.16
C ALA A 542 -4.27 9.58 -20.80
N ILE A 543 -4.80 8.59 -20.08
CA ILE A 543 -5.03 7.24 -20.59
C ILE A 543 -6.04 7.25 -21.76
N LEU A 544 -7.17 7.94 -21.60
CA LEU A 544 -8.22 8.02 -22.63
C LEU A 544 -7.72 8.69 -23.92
N ALA A 545 -6.86 9.71 -23.79
CA ALA A 545 -6.17 10.40 -24.87
C ALA A 545 -5.01 9.60 -25.49
N GLY A 546 -4.75 8.38 -25.04
CA GLY A 546 -3.69 7.51 -25.60
C GLY A 546 -2.26 7.99 -25.32
N ARG A 547 -2.05 8.82 -24.28
CA ARG A 547 -0.69 9.23 -23.88
C ARG A 547 0.13 8.02 -23.46
N SER A 548 1.42 8.03 -23.83
CA SER A 548 2.36 7.00 -23.42
C SER A 548 2.58 7.01 -21.91
N ALA A 549 2.85 5.83 -21.33
CA ALA A 549 3.00 5.68 -19.89
C ALA A 549 4.15 6.53 -19.31
N ASP A 550 5.27 6.67 -20.04
CA ASP A 550 6.39 7.52 -19.65
C ASP A 550 6.05 9.02 -19.62
N ALA A 551 5.15 9.47 -20.50
CA ALA A 551 4.65 10.84 -20.49
C ALA A 551 3.72 11.11 -19.30
N ILE A 552 3.08 10.07 -18.75
CA ILE A 552 2.29 10.14 -17.52
C ILE A 552 3.23 10.13 -16.30
N TRP A 553 4.24 9.26 -16.26
CA TRP A 553 5.15 9.14 -15.11
C TRP A 553 5.97 10.41 -14.87
N ARG A 554 6.40 11.08 -15.94
CA ARG A 554 7.14 12.36 -15.86
C ARG A 554 6.38 13.47 -15.14
N GLU A 555 5.04 13.43 -15.12
CA GLU A 555 4.22 14.38 -14.35
C GLU A 555 4.29 14.13 -12.83
N TRP A 556 4.67 12.92 -12.41
CA TRP A 556 4.72 12.54 -11.00
C TRP A 556 6.08 12.85 -10.36
N ASP A 557 7.16 12.89 -11.14
CA ASP A 557 8.53 13.00 -10.62
C ASP A 557 8.77 14.30 -9.81
N GLY A 558 8.24 15.44 -10.27
CA GLY A 558 8.31 16.72 -9.56
C GLY A 558 7.57 16.71 -8.21
N PRO A 559 6.26 16.42 -8.19
CA PRO A 559 5.49 16.27 -6.95
C PRO A 559 6.06 15.21 -6.00
N LEU A 560 6.58 14.09 -6.51
CA LEU A 560 7.26 13.07 -5.71
C LEU A 560 8.55 13.60 -5.07
N ALA A 561 9.36 14.38 -5.80
CA ALA A 561 10.57 15.00 -5.26
C ALA A 561 10.25 16.00 -4.13
N LEU A 562 9.18 16.80 -4.29
CA LEU A 562 8.69 17.70 -3.24
C LEU A 562 8.19 16.92 -2.01
N PHE A 563 7.37 15.88 -2.22
CA PHE A 563 6.90 15.02 -1.13
C PHE A 563 8.04 14.35 -0.38
N ARG A 564 9.08 13.84 -1.07
CA ARG A 564 10.26 13.23 -0.43
C ARG A 564 11.01 14.21 0.48
N ARG A 565 11.14 15.47 0.09
CA ARG A 565 11.73 16.54 0.92
C ARG A 565 10.83 16.89 2.11
N LEU A 566 9.51 16.96 1.90
CA LEU A 566 8.55 17.26 2.96
C LEU A 566 8.48 16.14 4.01
N ARG A 567 8.35 14.87 3.58
CA ARG A 567 8.18 13.73 4.50
C ARG A 567 9.37 13.55 5.44
N ALA A 568 10.58 13.93 5.00
CA ALA A 568 11.82 13.81 5.76
C ALA A 568 11.74 14.43 7.18
N LYS A 569 10.93 15.47 7.38
CA LYS A 569 10.70 16.11 8.68
C LYS A 569 10.00 15.21 9.71
N TYR A 570 9.22 14.24 9.25
CA TYR A 570 8.33 13.44 10.09
C TYR A 570 8.78 12.00 10.28
N LEU A 571 9.83 11.57 9.56
CA LEU A 571 10.36 10.21 9.61
C LEU A 571 10.91 9.87 11.01
N LEU A 572 10.78 8.61 11.39
CA LEU A 572 11.22 8.06 12.67
C LEU A 572 12.32 6.98 12.52
N TYR A 573 12.54 6.48 11.30
CA TYR A 573 13.41 5.34 10.96
C TYR A 573 14.21 5.58 9.68
#